data_AF-A0A2E4LE84-F1
#
_entry.id   AF-A0A2E4LE84-F1
#
_cell.length_a   1.000
_cell.length_b   1.000
_cell.length_c   1.000
_cell.angle_alpha   90.00
_cell.angle_beta   90.00
_cell.angle_gamma   90.00
#
_symmetry.space_group_name_H-M   'P 1'
#
loop_
_entity.id
_entity.type
_entity.pdbx_description
1 polymer ?
#
loop_
_entity_poly.entity_id
_entity_poly.type
_entity_poly.pdbx_seq_one_letter_code
_entity_poly.pdbx_strand_id
1 'polypeptide(L)'
;MIRTNQLGKHMTIAMILMAIAITSSESKEISVKNCLIENCLSVPLVDGVINEDEWREATKINQFVQVKPNEAGNPSEKTTVLLLITNSTFYIAAKLYDQSPSDIIAKVSRQGASISNDDFFRVQIDPFNSK
;
A
#
# COMPACT_ATOMS: atom_id res chain seq x y z
N MET A 1 -64.66 -5.97 -4.39
CA MET A 1 -63.93 -5.71 -5.65
C MET A 1 -62.90 -4.63 -5.40
N ILE A 2 -61.65 -5.00 -5.08
CA ILE A 2 -60.55 -4.03 -4.85
C ILE A 2 -59.30 -4.59 -5.54
N ARG A 3 -59.07 -4.20 -6.81
CA ARG A 3 -57.76 -4.41 -7.46
C ARG A 3 -56.90 -3.21 -7.10
N THR A 4 -56.04 -3.38 -6.11
CA THR A 4 -55.12 -2.36 -5.64
C THR A 4 -53.95 -2.18 -6.59
N ASN A 5 -53.45 -0.95 -6.61
CA ASN A 5 -52.47 -0.36 -7.52
C ASN A 5 -51.05 -0.99 -7.37
N GLN A 6 -50.87 -2.22 -7.84
CA GLN A 6 -49.60 -2.95 -7.76
C GLN A 6 -48.51 -2.33 -8.65
N LEU A 7 -48.90 -1.76 -9.80
CA LEU A 7 -47.96 -1.21 -10.78
C LEU A 7 -47.19 0.01 -10.26
N GLY A 8 -47.87 0.89 -9.51
CA GLY A 8 -47.23 2.07 -8.91
C GLY A 8 -46.19 1.71 -7.83
N LYS A 9 -46.47 0.69 -7.01
CA LYS A 9 -45.55 0.24 -5.94
C LYS A 9 -44.25 -0.32 -6.49
N HIS A 10 -44.31 -1.13 -7.56
CA HIS A 10 -43.12 -1.68 -8.19
C HIS A 10 -42.28 -0.60 -8.88
N MET A 11 -42.93 0.41 -9.48
CA MET A 11 -42.22 1.52 -10.13
C MET A 11 -41.50 2.43 -9.11
N THR A 12 -42.11 2.68 -7.95
CA THR A 12 -41.44 3.43 -6.86
C THR A 12 -40.27 2.64 -6.26
N ILE A 13 -40.41 1.33 -6.07
CA ILE A 13 -39.33 0.46 -5.56
C ILE A 13 -38.15 0.43 -6.55
N ALA A 14 -38.42 0.33 -7.86
CA ALA A 14 -37.38 0.33 -8.89
C ALA A 14 -36.62 1.66 -8.93
N MET A 15 -37.29 2.81 -8.78
CA MET A 15 -36.62 4.11 -8.74
C MET A 15 -35.75 4.28 -7.49
N ILE A 16 -36.18 3.77 -6.33
CA ILE A 16 -35.37 3.81 -5.09
C ILE A 16 -34.12 2.92 -5.22
N LEU A 17 -34.25 1.71 -5.81
CA LEU A 17 -33.11 0.82 -6.07
C LEU A 17 -32.08 1.45 -7.04
N MET A 18 -32.55 2.16 -8.06
CA MET A 18 -31.67 2.83 -9.03
C MET A 18 -30.97 4.06 -8.43
N ALA A 19 -31.63 4.79 -7.53
CA ALA A 19 -31.00 5.91 -6.80
C ALA A 19 -29.93 5.43 -5.81
N ILE A 20 -30.09 4.26 -5.18
CA ILE A 20 -29.08 3.66 -4.30
C ILE A 20 -27.85 3.21 -5.09
N ALA A 21 -28.03 2.63 -6.29
CA ALA A 21 -26.91 2.19 -7.13
C ALA A 21 -26.05 3.35 -7.69
N ILE A 22 -26.62 4.56 -7.78
CA ILE A 22 -25.89 5.77 -8.22
C ILE A 22 -25.11 6.41 -7.04
N THR A 23 -25.42 6.04 -5.80
CA THR A 23 -24.84 6.65 -4.60
C THR A 23 -23.74 5.78 -4.01
N SER A 24 -22.51 5.91 -4.52
CA SER A 24 -21.24 5.99 -3.77
C SER A 24 -20.04 5.42 -4.56
N SER A 25 -19.58 6.15 -5.57
CA SER A 25 -18.15 6.15 -5.89
C SER A 25 -17.50 7.23 -5.02
N GLU A 26 -17.32 6.93 -3.72
CA GLU A 26 -16.48 7.77 -2.87
C GLU A 26 -15.03 7.59 -3.33
N SER A 27 -14.52 8.56 -4.09
CA SER A 27 -13.09 8.63 -4.39
C SER A 27 -12.35 8.84 -3.07
N LYS A 28 -11.74 7.78 -2.55
CA LYS A 28 -10.97 7.87 -1.32
C LYS A 28 -9.71 8.67 -1.63
N GLU A 29 -9.64 9.88 -1.10
CA GLU A 29 -8.50 10.78 -1.32
C GLU A 29 -7.22 10.17 -0.71
N ILE A 30 -6.18 10.00 -1.53
CA ILE A 30 -4.89 9.49 -1.07
C ILE A 30 -4.18 10.63 -0.35
N SER A 31 -4.24 10.63 0.98
CA SER A 31 -3.46 11.54 1.81
C SER A 31 -2.00 11.10 1.83
N VAL A 32 -1.12 11.93 1.24
CA VAL A 32 0.33 11.74 1.34
C VAL A 32 0.74 11.90 2.80
N LYS A 33 1.28 10.83 3.38
CA LYS A 33 1.82 10.88 4.74
C LYS A 33 3.27 11.31 4.71
N ASN A 34 3.52 12.51 5.20
CA ASN A 34 4.86 12.95 5.53
C ASN A 34 5.34 12.20 6.77
N CYS A 35 6.60 11.78 6.77
CA CYS A 35 7.26 11.25 7.95
C CYS A 35 8.56 12.02 8.17
N LEU A 36 8.88 12.27 9.43
CA LEU A 36 10.20 12.75 9.83
C LEU A 36 11.02 11.54 10.24
N ILE A 37 12.31 11.58 9.89
CA ILE A 37 13.28 10.55 10.26
C ILE A 37 14.34 11.26 11.05
N GLU A 38 14.48 10.90 12.32
CA GLU A 38 15.50 11.46 13.19
C GLU A 38 16.85 10.82 12.90
N ASN A 39 17.93 11.59 13.07
CA ASN A 39 19.27 11.07 12.89
C ASN A 39 19.59 10.07 14.01
N CYS A 40 20.00 8.88 13.62
CA CYS A 40 20.28 7.77 14.51
C CYS A 40 21.78 7.48 14.55
N LEU A 41 22.27 7.11 15.73
CA LEU A 41 23.65 6.63 15.92
C LEU A 41 23.79 5.12 15.67
N SER A 42 22.67 4.38 15.67
CA SER A 42 22.63 2.95 15.36
C SER A 42 22.88 2.73 13.86
N VAL A 43 23.82 1.84 13.55
CA VAL A 43 24.12 1.41 12.19
C VAL A 43 23.69 -0.04 12.05
N PRO A 44 22.58 -0.33 11.35
CA PRO A 44 22.12 -1.71 11.18
C PRO A 44 23.04 -2.48 10.24
N LEU A 45 23.16 -3.79 10.46
CA LEU A 45 23.84 -4.67 9.52
C LEU A 45 22.90 -4.92 8.32
N VAL A 46 23.42 -4.77 7.10
CA VAL A 46 22.66 -5.01 5.87
C VAL A 46 22.91 -6.43 5.37
N ASP A 47 22.35 -7.41 6.07
CA ASP A 47 22.46 -8.85 5.76
C ASP A 47 21.11 -9.50 5.36
N GLY A 48 20.03 -8.72 5.36
CA GLY A 48 18.67 -9.19 5.08
C GLY A 48 17.87 -9.62 6.30
N VAL A 49 18.45 -9.58 7.50
CA VAL A 49 17.76 -9.84 8.77
C VAL A 49 17.36 -8.53 9.43
N ILE A 50 16.08 -8.40 9.78
CA ILE A 50 15.59 -7.23 10.53
C ILE A 50 15.70 -7.53 12.03
N ASN A 51 16.84 -7.18 12.62
CA ASN A 51 17.07 -7.29 14.06
C ASN A 51 16.35 -6.17 14.84
N GLU A 52 15.53 -6.52 15.83
CA GLU A 52 14.74 -5.53 16.59
C GLU A 52 15.61 -4.52 17.36
N ASP A 53 16.79 -4.90 17.82
CA ASP A 53 17.68 -4.01 18.56
C ASP A 53 18.33 -2.95 17.66
N GLU A 54 18.74 -3.35 16.46
CA GLU A 54 19.38 -2.47 15.48
C GLU A 54 18.38 -1.48 14.88
N TRP A 55 17.13 -1.92 14.70
CA TRP A 55 16.05 -1.17 14.07
C TRP A 55 15.07 -0.52 15.07
N ARG A 56 15.38 -0.55 16.37
CA ARG A 56 14.51 -0.04 17.44
C ARG A 56 14.11 1.42 17.26
N GLU A 57 15.03 2.24 16.76
CA GLU A 57 14.84 3.68 16.56
C GLU A 57 14.29 4.03 15.17
N ALA A 58 13.96 3.02 14.36
CA ALA A 58 13.54 3.24 12.99
C ALA A 58 12.13 3.85 12.91
N THR A 59 11.97 4.84 12.04
CA THR A 59 10.65 5.32 11.64
C THR A 59 9.93 4.20 10.89
N LYS A 60 8.79 3.75 11.46
CA LYS A 60 7.99 2.66 10.90
C LYS A 60 6.84 3.19 10.05
N ILE A 61 6.78 2.74 8.80
CA ILE A 61 5.69 2.99 7.86
C ILE A 61 4.95 1.69 7.60
N ASN A 62 3.65 1.66 7.89
CA ASN A 62 2.78 0.49 7.67
C ASN A 62 1.38 0.85 7.16
N GLN A 63 1.16 2.12 6.82
CA GLN A 63 -0.13 2.65 6.36
C GLN A 63 -0.07 2.88 4.85
N PHE A 64 0.04 1.78 4.11
CA PHE A 64 0.03 1.80 2.64
C PHE A 64 -1.40 1.76 2.11
N VAL A 65 -1.56 2.17 0.85
CA VAL A 65 -2.80 2.05 0.09
C VAL A 65 -2.58 1.13 -1.10
N GLN A 66 -3.65 0.49 -1.53
CA GLN A 66 -3.62 -0.34 -2.72
C GLN A 66 -3.76 0.52 -3.97
N VAL A 67 -2.93 0.26 -4.99
CA VAL A 67 -3.02 0.96 -6.29
C VAL A 67 -3.87 0.16 -7.27
N LYS A 68 -3.77 -1.17 -7.22
CA LYS A 68 -4.54 -2.10 -8.06
C LYS A 68 -4.85 -3.38 -7.27
N PRO A 69 -5.95 -4.11 -7.58
CA PRO A 69 -7.01 -3.73 -8.52
C PRO A 69 -7.99 -2.69 -7.95
N ASN A 70 -8.04 -2.56 -6.62
CA ASN A 70 -8.89 -1.58 -5.93
C ASN A 70 -8.05 -0.38 -5.48
N GLU A 71 -8.13 0.73 -6.23
CA GLU A 71 -7.36 1.94 -5.97
C GLU A 71 -7.79 2.60 -4.64
N ALA A 72 -6.80 3.10 -3.90
CA ALA A 72 -6.96 3.66 -2.55
C ALA A 72 -7.59 2.71 -1.51
N GLY A 73 -7.77 1.43 -1.86
CA GLY A 73 -8.24 0.38 -0.97
C GLY A 73 -7.24 0.04 0.14
N ASN A 74 -7.67 -0.77 1.09
CA ASN A 74 -6.74 -1.39 2.03
C ASN A 74 -5.83 -2.36 1.26
N PRO A 75 -4.52 -2.40 1.53
CA PRO A 75 -3.62 -3.38 0.93
C PRO A 75 -4.10 -4.82 1.20
N SER A 76 -4.10 -5.66 0.17
CA SER A 76 -4.35 -7.10 0.31
C SER A 76 -3.28 -7.80 1.14
N GLU A 77 -2.04 -7.32 1.01
CA GLU A 77 -0.88 -7.86 1.72
C GLU A 77 -0.30 -6.83 2.68
N LYS A 78 0.10 -7.31 3.86
CA LYS A 78 0.69 -6.45 4.88
C LYS A 78 2.10 -6.04 4.45
N THR A 79 2.42 -4.77 4.60
CA THR A 79 3.76 -4.22 4.34
C THR A 79 4.21 -3.41 5.55
N THR A 80 5.46 -3.57 5.96
CA THR A 80 6.10 -2.71 6.95
C THR A 80 7.44 -2.27 6.41
N VAL A 81 7.65 -0.96 6.30
CA VAL A 81 8.93 -0.35 5.94
C VAL A 81 9.50 0.34 7.18
N LEU A 82 10.79 0.16 7.39
CA LEU A 82 11.56 0.78 8.47
C LEU A 82 12.61 1.67 7.85
N LEU A 83 12.67 2.90 8.33
CA LEU A 83 13.57 3.94 7.83
C LEU A 83 14.50 4.40 8.95
N LEU A 84 15.79 4.43 8.67
CA LEU A 84 16.80 5.03 9.53
C LEU A 84 17.67 5.96 8.69
N ILE A 85 18.11 7.05 9.30
CA ILE A 85 19.10 7.93 8.68
C ILE A 85 20.23 8.18 9.67
N THR A 86 21.47 8.11 9.19
CA THR A 86 22.66 8.53 9.92
C THR A 86 23.22 9.78 9.24
N ASN A 87 24.34 10.30 9.74
CA ASN A 87 25.02 11.44 9.12
C ASN A 87 25.43 11.21 7.65
N SER A 88 25.54 9.96 7.19
CA SER A 88 26.07 9.63 5.86
C SER A 88 25.25 8.60 5.10
N THR A 89 24.22 8.01 5.68
CA THR A 89 23.53 6.86 5.06
C THR A 89 22.06 6.85 5.39
N PHE A 90 21.25 6.60 4.37
CA PHE A 90 19.82 6.36 4.49
C PHE A 90 19.57 4.85 4.35
N TYR A 91 19.05 4.23 5.40
CA TYR A 91 18.78 2.80 5.48
C TYR A 91 17.28 2.54 5.33
N ILE A 92 16.96 1.49 4.57
CA ILE A 92 15.60 1.05 4.31
C ILE A 92 15.55 -0.45 4.52
N ALA A 93 14.68 -0.90 5.42
CA ALA A 93 14.27 -2.30 5.51
C ALA A 93 12.79 -2.43 5.20
N ALA A 94 12.41 -3.54 4.57
CA ALA A 94 11.03 -3.83 4.25
C ALA A 94 10.70 -5.27 4.64
N LYS A 95 9.61 -5.44 5.40
CA LYS A 95 8.98 -6.73 5.67
C LYS A 95 7.70 -6.80 4.86
N LEU A 96 7.73 -7.66 3.84
CA LEU A 96 6.66 -7.89 2.89
C LEU A 96 6.03 -9.23 3.24
N TYR A 97 4.73 -9.23 3.54
CA TYR A 97 3.99 -10.46 3.82
C TYR A 97 3.31 -10.90 2.53
N ASP A 98 3.20 -12.20 2.34
CA ASP A 98 2.46 -12.79 1.24
C ASP A 98 1.70 -14.00 1.78
N GLN A 99 0.41 -14.11 1.46
CA GLN A 99 -0.42 -15.24 1.89
C GLN A 99 -0.10 -16.55 1.16
N SER A 100 0.50 -16.46 -0.02
CA SER A 100 0.90 -17.58 -0.86
C SER A 100 2.40 -17.51 -1.20
N PRO A 101 3.33 -17.71 -0.23
CA PRO A 101 4.77 -17.60 -0.49
C PRO A 101 5.31 -18.52 -1.59
N SER A 102 4.60 -19.61 -1.91
CA SER A 102 4.93 -20.52 -3.01
C SER A 102 4.82 -19.88 -4.40
N ASP A 103 4.05 -18.81 -4.51
CA ASP A 103 3.69 -18.18 -5.79
C ASP A 103 4.64 -17.02 -6.13
N ILE A 104 5.53 -16.66 -5.20
CA ILE A 104 6.50 -15.58 -5.37
C ILE A 104 7.44 -15.90 -6.54
N ILE A 105 7.55 -14.96 -7.49
CA ILE A 105 8.40 -15.06 -8.65
C ILE A 105 9.66 -14.22 -8.45
N ALA A 106 10.82 -14.87 -8.39
CA ALA A 106 12.13 -14.23 -8.26
C ALA A 106 13.18 -14.91 -9.16
N LYS A 107 13.03 -14.76 -10.48
CA LYS A 107 13.87 -15.44 -11.49
C LYS A 107 15.09 -14.62 -11.90
N VAL A 108 15.06 -13.31 -11.69
CA VAL A 108 16.08 -12.38 -12.19
C VAL A 108 17.04 -12.01 -11.06
N SER A 109 18.27 -12.53 -11.12
CA SER A 109 19.33 -12.22 -10.15
C SER A 109 20.37 -11.21 -10.67
N ARG A 110 20.37 -10.96 -11.99
CA ARG A 110 21.35 -10.07 -12.62
C ARG A 110 21.01 -8.61 -12.34
N GLN A 111 21.94 -7.90 -11.72
CA GLN A 111 21.82 -6.45 -11.52
C GLN A 111 21.62 -5.71 -12.86
N GLY A 112 20.65 -4.80 -12.88
CA GLY A 112 20.31 -3.99 -14.05
C GLY A 112 19.48 -4.72 -15.13
N ALA A 113 19.14 -6.00 -14.95
CA ALA A 113 18.21 -6.69 -15.83
C ALA A 113 16.75 -6.25 -15.56
N SER A 114 15.88 -6.43 -16.55
CA SER A 114 14.44 -6.20 -16.35
C SER A 114 13.87 -7.21 -15.36
N ILE A 115 13.17 -6.72 -14.35
CA ILE A 115 12.46 -7.52 -13.33
C ILE A 115 10.93 -7.43 -13.49
N SER A 116 10.43 -7.05 -14.67
CA SER A 116 9.01 -6.75 -14.87
C SER A 116 8.04 -7.91 -14.62
N ASN A 117 8.55 -9.15 -14.63
CA ASN A 117 7.78 -10.37 -14.41
C ASN A 117 8.05 -11.03 -13.05
N ASP A 118 8.93 -10.45 -12.24
CA ASP A 118 9.22 -10.89 -10.88
C ASP A 118 8.39 -10.04 -9.89
N ASP A 119 8.16 -10.57 -8.69
CA ASP A 119 7.66 -9.77 -7.58
C ASP A 119 8.77 -8.84 -7.08
N PHE A 120 8.44 -7.57 -6.89
CA PHE A 120 9.43 -6.58 -6.51
C PHE A 120 8.92 -5.56 -5.50
N PHE A 121 9.84 -5.09 -4.67
CA PHE A 121 9.69 -3.87 -3.88
C PHE A 121 10.51 -2.76 -4.53
N ARG A 122 9.92 -1.57 -4.65
CA ARG A 122 10.56 -0.42 -5.27
C ARG A 122 10.55 0.76 -4.32
N VAL A 123 11.71 1.41 -4.20
CA VAL A 123 11.85 2.72 -3.57
C VAL A 123 12.17 3.73 -4.67
N GLN A 124 11.51 4.87 -4.64
CA GLN A 124 11.81 6.01 -5.50
C GLN A 124 12.20 7.17 -4.61
N ILE A 125 13.35 7.78 -4.88
CA ILE A 125 13.90 8.90 -4.13
C ILE A 125 14.17 10.02 -5.12
N ASP A 126 13.57 11.19 -4.88
CA ASP A 126 14.02 12.45 -5.46
C ASP A 126 14.85 13.20 -4.41
N PRO A 127 16.18 13.16 -4.49
CA PRO A 127 17.05 13.78 -3.49
C PRO A 127 17.14 15.31 -3.62
N PHE A 128 16.69 15.87 -4.75
CA PHE A 128 16.73 17.31 -4.99
C PHE A 128 15.41 18.00 -4.64
N ASN A 129 14.35 17.22 -4.45
CA ASN A 129 13.00 17.72 -4.20
C ASN A 129 12.61 18.80 -5.22
N SER A 130 13.05 18.63 -6.47
CA SER A 130 12.80 19.58 -7.54
C SER A 130 11.38 19.38 -8.03
N LYS A 131 10.52 20.38 -7.74
CA LYS A 131 9.15 20.43 -8.25
C LYS A 131 9.10 20.65 -9.75
#